data_AF-A0A842S1B9-F1
#
_entry.id   AF-A0A842S1B9-F1
#
_cell.length_a   1.000
_cell.length_b   1.000
_cell.length_c   1.000
_cell.angle_alpha   90.00
_cell.angle_beta   90.00
_cell.angle_gamma   90.00
#
_symmetry.space_group_name_H-M   'P 1'
#
loop_
_entity.id
_entity.type
_entity.pdbx_description
1 polymer ?
#
loop_
_entity_poly.entity_id
_entity_poly.type
_entity_poly.pdbx_seq_one_letter_code
_entity_poly.pdbx_strand_id
1 'polypeptide(L)'
;MEVDDYVVINDISVRVLTINSGTLQFTVRSSENLTGAVTWKAKKPYFEYEKFLGEANRLLEKSNSPVYRLQKYPLIFLLLDIEQDRQQNQIQDSVINNVNIYFITQTNNSKKYAKWRLENIIKPVLIPMYENFMSELIKHENVMGINDLIPHSYIERFFIGTEDNNQNQFNDWIDAIQININSLNLVNLNPLCSS
;
A
#
# COMPACT_ATOMS: atom_id res chain seq x y z
N MET A 1 0.16 1.89 -29.83
CA MET A 1 0.19 0.83 -28.82
C MET A 1 -1.08 1.01 -28.01
N GLU A 2 -2.14 0.28 -28.33
CA GLU A 2 -3.40 0.36 -27.57
C GLU A 2 -3.15 -0.29 -26.21
N VAL A 3 -3.29 0.49 -25.14
CA VAL A 3 -3.30 -0.04 -23.78
C VAL A 3 -4.68 -0.65 -23.57
N ASP A 4 -4.77 -1.97 -23.59
CA ASP A 4 -6.01 -2.66 -23.25
C ASP A 4 -6.27 -2.53 -21.75
N ASP A 5 -6.99 -1.49 -21.36
CA ASP A 5 -7.44 -1.29 -19.98
C ASP A 5 -8.63 -2.22 -19.67
N TYR A 6 -8.56 -2.97 -18.57
CA TYR A 6 -9.61 -3.88 -18.11
C TYR A 6 -10.02 -3.58 -16.68
N VAL A 7 -11.33 -3.61 -16.39
CA VAL A 7 -11.84 -3.53 -15.02
C VAL A 7 -12.67 -4.75 -14.64
N VAL A 8 -12.69 -5.12 -13.35
CA VAL A 8 -13.49 -6.23 -12.83
C VAL A 8 -14.73 -5.70 -12.15
N ILE A 9 -15.90 -6.20 -12.58
CA ILE A 9 -17.21 -5.88 -12.03
C ILE A 9 -17.88 -7.20 -11.69
N ASN A 10 -18.23 -7.43 -10.42
CA ASN A 10 -18.85 -8.68 -9.95
C ASN A 10 -18.07 -9.93 -10.41
N ASP A 11 -16.75 -9.90 -10.26
CA ASP A 11 -15.81 -10.96 -10.66
C ASP A 11 -15.72 -11.24 -12.18
N ILE A 12 -16.34 -10.40 -13.01
CA ILE A 12 -16.25 -10.45 -14.48
C ILE A 12 -15.25 -9.39 -14.97
N SER A 13 -14.25 -9.82 -15.75
CA SER A 13 -13.31 -8.90 -16.42
C SER A 13 -13.94 -8.28 -17.65
N VAL A 14 -13.99 -6.95 -17.71
CA VAL A 14 -14.58 -6.21 -18.83
C VAL A 14 -13.57 -5.21 -19.41
N ARG A 15 -13.52 -5.15 -20.74
CA ARG A 15 -12.64 -4.25 -21.50
C ARG A 15 -13.19 -2.82 -21.50
N VAL A 16 -12.33 -1.83 -21.27
CA VAL A 16 -12.67 -0.41 -21.38
C VAL A 16 -12.59 -0.02 -22.85
N LEU A 17 -13.75 0.33 -23.44
CA LEU A 17 -13.85 0.60 -24.88
C LEU A 17 -13.56 2.06 -25.25
N THR A 18 -13.83 3.00 -24.35
CA THR A 18 -13.62 4.43 -24.63
C THR A 18 -13.46 5.19 -23.32
N ILE A 19 -12.42 6.02 -23.25
CA ILE A 19 -12.22 7.02 -22.18
C ILE A 19 -12.55 8.37 -22.82
N ASN A 20 -13.63 9.01 -22.38
CA ASN A 20 -13.96 10.35 -22.85
C ASN A 20 -13.02 11.34 -22.17
N SER A 21 -12.08 11.92 -22.90
CA SER A 21 -11.01 12.79 -22.37
C SER A 21 -11.48 14.08 -21.68
N GLY A 22 -12.79 14.36 -21.65
CA GLY A 22 -13.39 15.50 -20.94
C GLY A 22 -14.24 15.14 -19.70
N THR A 23 -14.51 13.87 -19.44
CA THR A 23 -15.26 13.40 -18.26
C THR A 23 -14.66 12.07 -17.79
N LEU A 24 -14.41 11.91 -16.49
CA LEU A 24 -13.94 10.64 -15.89
C LEU A 24 -15.08 9.60 -15.87
N GLN A 25 -15.71 9.39 -17.02
CA GLN A 25 -16.74 8.43 -17.30
C GLN A 25 -16.21 7.49 -18.39
N PHE A 26 -16.22 6.20 -18.10
CA PHE A 26 -15.95 5.17 -19.08
C PHE A 26 -17.21 4.30 -19.23
N THR A 27 -17.50 3.90 -20.45
CA THR A 27 -18.63 2.99 -20.72
C THR A 27 -18.09 1.57 -20.77
N VAL A 28 -18.63 0.72 -19.90
CA VAL A 28 -18.33 -0.71 -19.89
C VAL A 28 -19.47 -1.44 -20.60
N ARG A 29 -19.16 -2.25 -21.62
CA ARG A 29 -20.14 -3.16 -22.24
C ARG A 29 -19.83 -4.58 -21.84
N SER A 30 -20.69 -5.17 -21.03
CA SER A 30 -20.68 -6.61 -20.73
C SER A 30 -21.61 -7.33 -21.72
N SER A 31 -21.23 -8.53 -22.16
CA SER A 31 -22.12 -9.43 -22.90
C SER A 31 -23.17 -10.10 -22.00
N GLU A 32 -23.02 -9.96 -20.68
CA GLU A 32 -23.91 -10.52 -19.66
C GLU A 32 -24.63 -9.40 -18.91
N ASN A 33 -25.92 -9.61 -18.60
CA ASN A 33 -26.71 -8.67 -17.80
C ASN A 33 -26.17 -8.60 -16.37
N LEU A 34 -25.50 -7.50 -16.03
CA LEU A 34 -25.04 -7.24 -14.66
C LEU A 34 -26.23 -6.80 -13.79
N THR A 35 -26.89 -7.76 -13.15
CA THR A 35 -27.97 -7.48 -12.18
C THR A 35 -27.40 -7.28 -10.78
N GLY A 36 -27.52 -6.07 -10.22
CA GLY A 36 -27.15 -5.77 -8.83
C GLY A 36 -26.26 -4.52 -8.67
N ALA A 37 -25.96 -4.15 -7.42
CA ALA A 37 -25.00 -3.10 -7.12
C ALA A 37 -23.60 -3.52 -7.57
N VAL A 38 -23.02 -2.79 -8.52
CA VAL A 38 -21.67 -3.01 -9.02
C VAL A 38 -20.67 -2.78 -7.88
N THR A 39 -20.00 -3.86 -7.45
CA THR A 39 -18.90 -3.77 -6.49
C THR A 39 -17.58 -3.72 -7.25
N TRP A 40 -16.81 -2.64 -7.04
CA TRP A 40 -15.47 -2.49 -7.60
C TRP A 40 -14.46 -3.04 -6.60
N LYS A 41 -13.51 -3.86 -7.08
CA LYS A 41 -12.34 -4.29 -6.32
C LYS A 41 -11.08 -3.82 -7.04
N ALA A 42 -10.13 -3.25 -6.29
CA ALA A 42 -8.81 -2.97 -6.85
C ALA A 42 -8.14 -4.29 -7.25
N LYS A 43 -7.60 -4.37 -8.48
CA LYS A 43 -6.88 -5.57 -8.96
C LYS A 43 -5.51 -5.75 -8.30
N LYS A 44 -4.95 -4.68 -7.72
CA LYS A 44 -3.66 -4.66 -7.04
C LYS A 44 -3.68 -3.63 -5.89
N PRO A 45 -2.82 -3.79 -4.86
CA PRO A 45 -2.62 -2.75 -3.88
C PRO A 45 -2.11 -1.45 -4.51
N TYR A 46 -2.51 -0.32 -3.96
CA TYR A 46 -1.90 0.97 -4.25
C TYR A 46 -0.57 1.09 -3.50
N PHE A 47 0.40 1.81 -4.05
CA PHE A 47 1.65 2.12 -3.38
C PHE A 47 1.78 3.65 -3.31
N GLU A 48 1.97 4.18 -2.12
CA GLU A 48 2.13 5.60 -1.87
C GLU A 48 3.26 5.82 -0.86
N TYR A 49 3.85 7.00 -0.87
CA TYR A 49 4.90 7.41 0.07
C TYR A 49 4.69 8.86 0.48
N GLU A 50 4.71 9.14 1.79
CA GLU A 50 4.48 10.48 2.36
C GLU A 50 4.76 10.47 3.87
N LYS A 51 4.60 11.62 4.53
CA LYS A 51 4.30 11.68 5.98
C LYS A 51 2.84 11.31 6.26
N PHE A 52 2.55 10.85 7.48
CA PHE A 52 1.19 10.48 7.89
C PHE A 52 0.13 11.53 7.58
N LEU A 53 0.36 12.79 7.97
CA LEU A 53 -0.62 13.87 7.76
C LEU A 53 -0.90 14.13 6.28
N GLY A 54 0.14 14.05 5.43
CA GLY A 54 -0.01 14.23 3.99
C GLY A 54 -0.85 13.12 3.36
N GLU A 55 -0.58 11.86 3.73
CA GLU A 55 -1.38 10.72 3.23
C GLU A 55 -2.82 10.74 3.78
N ALA A 56 -3.01 11.14 5.03
CA ALA A 56 -4.35 11.30 5.61
C ALA A 56 -5.21 12.32 4.85
N ASN A 57 -4.62 13.45 4.48
CA ASN A 57 -5.27 14.47 3.66
C ASN A 57 -5.53 13.95 2.23
N ARG A 58 -4.58 13.23 1.63
CA ARG A 58 -4.75 12.62 0.29
C ARG A 58 -5.90 11.61 0.28
N LEU A 59 -6.01 10.75 1.29
CA LEU A 59 -7.11 9.80 1.41
C LEU A 59 -8.46 10.48 1.66
N LEU A 60 -8.47 11.62 2.37
CA LEU A 60 -9.65 12.46 2.51
C LEU A 60 -10.09 13.08 1.18
N GLU A 61 -9.16 13.64 0.42
CA GLU A 61 -9.42 14.18 -0.92
C GLU A 61 -9.95 13.09 -1.86
N LYS A 62 -9.33 11.90 -1.85
CA LYS A 62 -9.83 10.73 -2.59
C LYS A 62 -11.25 10.40 -2.18
N SER A 63 -11.58 10.44 -0.88
CA SER A 63 -12.95 10.17 -0.38
C SER A 63 -13.99 11.15 -0.92
N ASN A 64 -13.60 12.42 -1.08
CA ASN A 64 -14.47 13.47 -1.61
C ASN A 64 -14.56 13.47 -3.14
N SER A 65 -13.63 12.77 -3.82
CA SER A 65 -13.63 12.66 -5.28
C SER A 65 -14.64 11.61 -5.76
N PRO A 66 -15.56 11.95 -6.69
CA PRO A 66 -16.46 10.97 -7.29
C PRO A 66 -15.71 9.86 -8.05
N VAL A 67 -14.48 10.15 -8.46
CA VAL A 67 -13.65 9.27 -9.30
C VAL A 67 -12.70 8.42 -8.45
N TYR A 68 -12.04 9.04 -7.47
CA TYR A 68 -10.96 8.38 -6.71
C TYR A 68 -11.42 7.77 -5.38
N ARG A 69 -12.68 7.95 -4.95
CA ARG A 69 -13.17 7.43 -3.66
C ARG A 69 -13.04 5.93 -3.48
N LEU A 70 -13.01 5.17 -4.58
CA LEU A 70 -12.83 3.71 -4.57
C LEU A 70 -11.36 3.29 -4.75
N GLN A 71 -10.44 4.24 -4.91
CA GLN A 71 -9.01 4.02 -5.18
C GLN A 71 -8.14 4.36 -3.96
N LYS A 72 -8.55 3.85 -2.80
CA LYS A 72 -7.88 4.11 -1.51
C LYS A 72 -7.19 2.88 -0.94
N TYR A 73 -7.83 1.72 -1.06
CA TYR A 73 -7.42 0.49 -0.40
C TYR A 73 -7.56 -0.72 -1.33
N PRO A 74 -6.77 -1.79 -1.12
CA PRO A 74 -5.67 -1.88 -0.13
C PRO A 74 -4.47 -1.02 -0.54
N LEU A 75 -3.70 -0.56 0.46
CA LEU A 75 -2.61 0.41 0.31
C LEU A 75 -1.33 -0.12 0.97
N ILE A 76 -0.19 0.03 0.28
CA ILE A 76 1.15 -0.10 0.83
C ILE A 76 1.71 1.32 0.95
N PHE A 77 2.01 1.74 2.18
CA PHE A 77 2.40 3.11 2.49
C PHE A 77 3.81 3.15 3.10
N LEU A 78 4.73 3.84 2.44
CA LEU A 78 6.10 4.08 2.91
C LEU A 78 6.19 5.44 3.61
N LEU A 79 6.59 5.46 4.88
CA LEU A 79 6.76 6.70 5.63
C LEU A 79 8.13 7.34 5.32
N LEU A 80 8.14 8.58 4.85
CA LEU A 80 9.33 9.25 4.28
C LEU A 80 10.36 9.80 5.28
N ASP A 81 10.08 9.78 6.58
CA ASP A 81 11.03 10.22 7.61
C ASP A 81 12.06 9.11 7.92
N ILE A 82 12.82 8.75 6.88
CA ILE A 82 13.80 7.66 6.90
C ILE A 82 15.18 8.23 7.28
N GLU A 83 15.74 7.71 8.35
CA GLU A 83 17.08 8.08 8.80
C GLU A 83 18.13 7.29 8.02
N GLN A 84 19.13 8.01 7.49
CA GLN A 84 20.26 7.40 6.80
C GLN A 84 21.53 7.65 7.61
N ASP A 85 22.21 6.58 8.01
CA ASP A 85 23.56 6.71 8.54
C ASP A 85 24.54 6.75 7.36
N ARG A 86 25.18 7.91 7.18
CA ARG A 86 26.25 8.09 6.19
C ARG A 86 27.58 8.00 6.92
N GLN A 87 28.10 6.78 7.07
CA GLN A 87 29.44 6.63 7.61
C GLN A 87 30.45 7.25 6.62
N GLN A 88 31.23 8.20 7.13
CA GLN A 88 32.05 9.16 6.36
C GLN A 88 33.15 8.55 5.45
N ASN A 89 33.35 7.23 5.43
CA ASN A 89 34.50 6.59 4.77
C ASN A 89 34.19 5.32 3.97
N GLN A 90 32.92 4.95 3.73
CA GLN A 90 32.60 3.82 2.84
C GLN A 90 31.77 4.31 1.65
N ILE A 91 32.41 4.33 0.49
CA ILE A 91 31.85 4.74 -0.81
C ILE A 91 30.75 3.76 -1.28
N GLN A 92 30.50 2.65 -0.58
CA GLN A 92 29.79 1.50 -1.15
C GLN A 92 28.48 1.09 -0.46
N ASP A 93 28.31 1.31 0.85
CA ASP A 93 27.14 0.81 1.58
C ASP A 93 26.43 1.92 2.36
N SER A 94 25.18 2.20 2.00
CA SER A 94 24.31 3.06 2.79
C SER A 94 23.43 2.18 3.67
N VAL A 95 23.54 2.35 4.99
CA VAL A 95 22.64 1.71 5.94
C VAL A 95 21.45 2.63 6.16
N ILE A 96 20.28 2.17 5.70
CA ILE A 96 19.03 2.86 5.93
C ILE A 96 18.42 2.33 7.22
N ASN A 97 18.17 3.24 8.17
CA ASN A 97 17.55 2.93 9.44
C ASN A 97 16.09 3.41 9.45
N ASN A 98 15.27 2.77 10.28
CA ASN A 98 13.91 3.20 10.57
C ASN A 98 13.00 3.29 9.33
N VAL A 99 13.11 2.34 8.39
CA VAL A 99 12.18 2.25 7.26
C VAL A 99 10.84 1.72 7.77
N ASN A 100 9.83 2.59 7.81
CA ASN A 100 8.50 2.25 8.29
C ASN A 100 7.54 2.05 7.10
N ILE A 101 6.97 0.85 6.99
CA ILE A 101 6.04 0.49 5.92
C ILE A 101 4.75 0.00 6.55
N TYR A 102 3.62 0.45 6.00
CA TYR A 102 2.28 0.05 6.42
C TYR A 102 1.55 -0.65 5.27
N PHE A 103 0.95 -1.79 5.58
CA PHE A 103 -0.03 -2.45 4.71
C PHE A 103 -1.41 -2.15 5.29
N ILE A 104 -2.22 -1.38 4.59
CA ILE A 104 -3.44 -0.78 5.11
C ILE A 104 -4.64 -1.24 4.27
N THR A 105 -5.73 -1.57 4.94
CA THR A 105 -7.02 -1.78 4.29
C THR A 105 -8.15 -1.11 5.05
N GLN A 106 -9.20 -0.74 4.33
CA GLN A 106 -10.41 -0.21 4.94
C GLN A 106 -11.12 -1.28 5.75
N THR A 107 -11.68 -0.88 6.88
CA THR A 107 -12.65 -1.65 7.63
C THR A 107 -13.95 -0.84 7.74
N ASN A 108 -15.09 -1.51 7.87
CA ASN A 108 -16.39 -0.84 7.82
C ASN A 108 -17.01 -0.56 9.19
N ASN A 109 -16.40 -1.04 10.28
CA ASN A 109 -17.08 -1.06 11.57
C ASN A 109 -16.12 -1.03 12.76
N SER A 110 -16.24 0.04 13.56
CA SER A 110 -15.52 0.23 14.83
C SER A 110 -15.82 -0.84 15.88
N LYS A 111 -16.96 -1.54 15.78
CA LYS A 111 -17.45 -2.50 16.80
C LYS A 111 -16.99 -3.94 16.58
N LYS A 112 -16.19 -4.23 15.56
CA LYS A 112 -15.65 -5.59 15.35
C LYS A 112 -14.46 -5.83 16.27
N TYR A 113 -14.56 -6.87 17.10
CA TYR A 113 -13.52 -7.28 18.03
C TYR A 113 -12.29 -7.85 17.30
N ALA A 114 -11.13 -7.80 17.96
CA ALA A 114 -9.83 -8.13 17.38
C ALA A 114 -9.79 -9.49 16.66
N LYS A 115 -10.34 -10.55 17.26
CA LYS A 115 -10.40 -11.88 16.64
C LYS A 115 -11.12 -11.88 15.28
N TRP A 116 -12.24 -11.16 15.15
CA TRP A 116 -12.94 -11.09 13.86
C TRP A 116 -12.08 -10.38 12.81
N ARG A 117 -11.40 -9.27 13.17
CA ARG A 117 -10.50 -8.54 12.27
C ARG A 117 -9.32 -9.39 11.85
N LEU A 118 -8.73 -10.14 12.78
CA LEU A 118 -7.65 -11.08 12.49
C LEU A 118 -8.08 -12.11 11.43
N GLU A 119 -9.23 -12.74 11.62
CA GLU A 119 -9.73 -13.82 10.75
C GLU A 119 -10.24 -13.34 9.40
N ASN A 120 -10.82 -12.13 9.33
CA ASN A 120 -11.54 -11.64 8.13
C ASN A 120 -10.81 -10.52 7.39
N ILE A 121 -9.79 -9.90 7.98
CA ILE A 121 -9.07 -8.76 7.40
C ILE A 121 -7.56 -9.01 7.41
N ILE A 122 -6.95 -9.16 8.58
CA ILE A 122 -5.48 -9.25 8.69
C ILE A 122 -4.96 -10.49 7.95
N LYS A 123 -5.45 -11.69 8.30
CA LYS A 123 -5.03 -12.94 7.67
C LYS A 123 -5.34 -13.04 6.17
N PRO A 124 -6.56 -12.74 5.69
CA PRO A 124 -6.88 -12.95 4.28
C PRO A 124 -6.42 -11.82 3.35
N VAL A 125 -6.17 -10.61 3.87
CA VAL A 125 -5.81 -9.45 3.03
C VAL A 125 -4.38 -8.98 3.30
N LEU A 126 -4.07 -8.64 4.55
CA LEU A 126 -2.83 -7.92 4.86
C LEU A 126 -1.60 -8.84 4.95
N ILE A 127 -1.73 -10.04 5.53
CA ILE A 127 -0.62 -11.01 5.61
C ILE A 127 -0.14 -11.40 4.20
N PRO A 128 -1.00 -11.78 3.24
CA PRO A 128 -0.57 -12.07 1.87
C PRO A 128 0.14 -10.90 1.19
N MET A 129 -0.32 -9.66 1.44
CA MET A 129 0.35 -8.47 0.90
C MET A 129 1.75 -8.30 1.50
N TYR A 130 1.89 -8.45 2.81
CA TYR A 130 3.16 -8.40 3.53
C TYR A 130 4.11 -9.50 3.05
N GLU A 131 3.67 -10.76 3.01
CA GLU A 131 4.50 -11.90 2.61
C GLU A 131 4.99 -11.75 1.17
N ASN A 132 4.09 -11.34 0.26
CA ASN A 132 4.46 -11.08 -1.13
C ASN A 132 5.49 -9.95 -1.22
N PHE A 133 5.27 -8.84 -0.50
CA PHE A 133 6.21 -7.72 -0.50
C PHE A 133 7.59 -8.13 0.02
N MET A 134 7.66 -8.84 1.16
CA MET A 134 8.94 -9.30 1.71
C MET A 134 9.64 -10.31 0.79
N SER A 135 8.87 -11.20 0.16
CA SER A 135 9.41 -12.19 -0.78
C SER A 135 10.00 -11.56 -2.03
N GLU A 136 9.46 -10.43 -2.50
CA GLU A 136 10.01 -9.69 -3.64
C GLU A 136 11.15 -8.77 -3.20
N LEU A 137 11.04 -8.13 -2.03
CA LEU A 137 12.06 -7.24 -1.51
C LEU A 137 13.39 -7.97 -1.31
N ILE A 138 13.37 -9.22 -0.85
CA ILE A 138 14.60 -9.98 -0.61
C ILE A 138 15.27 -10.50 -1.88
N LYS A 139 14.50 -10.66 -2.97
CA LYS A 139 15.06 -11.03 -4.28
C LYS A 139 15.73 -9.84 -4.97
N HIS A 140 15.53 -8.63 -4.45
CA HIS A 140 16.04 -7.43 -5.05
C HIS A 140 17.57 -7.37 -4.92
N GLU A 141 18.28 -7.22 -6.04
CA GLU A 141 19.75 -7.24 -6.10
C GLU A 141 20.44 -6.25 -5.16
N ASN A 142 19.77 -5.13 -4.87
CA ASN A 142 20.30 -4.08 -4.00
C ASN A 142 19.97 -4.27 -2.53
N VAL A 143 19.27 -5.33 -2.14
CA VAL A 143 18.88 -5.58 -0.74
C VAL A 143 19.69 -6.75 -0.20
N MET A 144 20.50 -6.50 0.83
CA MET A 144 21.22 -7.56 1.52
C MET A 144 20.43 -8.04 2.74
N GLY A 145 19.92 -9.27 2.66
CA GLY A 145 19.36 -10.00 3.79
C GLY A 145 20.43 -10.74 4.61
N ILE A 146 20.10 -11.08 5.86
CA ILE A 146 20.88 -12.00 6.69
C ILE A 146 20.18 -13.36 6.65
N ASN A 147 20.86 -14.41 6.18
CA ASN A 147 20.30 -15.76 6.02
C ASN A 147 19.00 -15.79 5.20
N ASP A 148 18.95 -15.08 4.07
CA ASP A 148 17.74 -14.94 3.26
C ASP A 148 16.53 -14.43 4.07
N LEU A 149 16.78 -13.55 5.05
CA LEU A 149 15.75 -12.78 5.75
C LEU A 149 16.17 -11.31 5.88
N ILE A 150 15.19 -10.40 5.80
CA ILE A 150 15.39 -8.99 6.11
C ILE A 150 14.94 -8.79 7.56
N PRO A 151 15.82 -8.46 8.52
CA PRO A 151 15.42 -8.22 9.91
C PRO A 151 14.45 -7.05 10.01
N HIS A 152 13.29 -7.28 10.62
CA HIS A 152 12.28 -6.24 10.85
C HIS A 152 11.39 -6.59 12.04
N SER A 153 10.77 -5.57 12.63
CA SER A 153 9.64 -5.80 13.54
C SER A 153 8.33 -5.85 12.75
N TYR A 154 7.36 -6.59 13.28
CA TYR A 154 6.05 -6.80 12.70
C TYR A 154 4.98 -6.53 13.77
N ILE A 155 4.01 -5.66 13.46
CA ILE A 155 2.93 -5.27 14.38
C ILE A 155 1.61 -5.31 13.64
N GLU A 156 0.66 -6.10 14.15
CA GLU A 156 -0.73 -6.11 13.69
C GLU A 156 -1.49 -4.98 14.37
N ARG A 157 -1.92 -4.00 13.58
CA ARG A 157 -2.72 -2.86 14.04
C ARG A 157 -4.16 -3.09 13.66
N PHE A 158 -4.92 -3.69 14.58
CA PHE A 158 -6.38 -3.87 14.46
C PHE A 158 -7.18 -2.56 14.48
N PHE A 159 -6.51 -1.42 14.60
CA PHE A 159 -7.05 -0.10 14.34
C PHE A 159 -5.87 0.89 14.28
N ILE A 160 -5.76 1.67 13.20
CA ILE A 160 -4.89 2.86 13.20
C ILE A 160 -5.77 4.09 13.41
N GLY A 161 -5.93 4.43 14.68
CA GLY A 161 -6.58 5.63 15.21
C GLY A 161 -6.25 5.74 16.70
N THR A 162 -6.21 6.95 17.25
CA THR A 162 -5.68 7.17 18.60
C THR A 162 -6.64 6.70 19.70
N GLU A 163 -6.13 5.88 20.61
CA GLU A 163 -6.72 5.66 21.95
C GLU A 163 -6.40 6.83 22.91
N ASP A 164 -5.54 7.78 22.53
CA ASP A 164 -5.23 9.00 23.29
C ASP A 164 -5.25 10.26 22.41
N ASN A 165 -6.12 11.22 22.76
CA ASN A 165 -6.30 12.56 22.19
C ASN A 165 -7.21 12.77 20.96
N ASN A 166 -8.08 11.81 20.61
CA ASN A 166 -9.26 12.06 19.76
C ASN A 166 -8.97 12.66 18.36
N GLN A 167 -7.76 12.50 17.82
CA GLN A 167 -7.42 12.88 16.45
C GLN A 167 -7.07 11.62 15.67
N ASN A 168 -8.02 11.21 14.83
CA ASN A 168 -7.85 10.08 13.95
C ASN A 168 -6.69 10.38 12.99
N GLN A 169 -5.61 9.59 13.00
CA GLN A 169 -4.47 9.81 12.10
C GLN A 169 -4.89 9.68 10.63
N PHE A 170 -5.92 8.86 10.37
CA PHE A 170 -6.60 8.75 9.09
C PHE A 170 -8.09 8.98 9.29
N ASN A 171 -8.80 9.51 8.29
CA ASN A 171 -10.24 9.79 8.45
C ASN A 171 -11.12 8.52 8.38
N ASP A 172 -10.60 7.44 7.79
CA ASP A 172 -11.29 6.17 7.64
C ASP A 172 -11.04 5.23 8.83
N TRP A 173 -11.96 4.29 9.06
CA TRP A 173 -11.67 3.15 9.90
C TRP A 173 -10.76 2.19 9.13
N ILE A 174 -9.53 2.01 9.59
CA ILE A 174 -8.54 1.20 8.90
C ILE A 174 -7.88 0.18 9.83
N ASP A 175 -7.55 -0.96 9.24
CA ASP A 175 -6.70 -2.00 9.81
C ASP A 175 -5.38 -2.02 9.06
N ALA A 176 -4.29 -2.38 9.75
CA ALA A 176 -2.99 -2.42 9.12
C ALA A 176 -2.03 -3.46 9.70
N ILE A 177 -1.00 -3.77 8.93
CA ILE A 177 0.25 -4.35 9.41
C ILE A 177 1.31 -3.26 9.29
N GLN A 178 2.02 -2.98 10.37
CA GLN A 178 3.22 -2.15 10.33
C GLN A 178 4.44 -3.06 10.35
N ILE A 179 5.38 -2.77 9.47
CA ILE A 179 6.74 -3.26 9.58
C ILE A 179 7.71 -2.09 9.76
N ASN A 180 8.74 -2.33 10.55
CA ASN A 180 9.85 -1.42 10.71
C ASN A 180 11.13 -2.20 10.46
N ILE A 181 11.79 -1.89 9.35
CA ILE A 181 13.05 -2.49 8.94
C ILE A 181 14.16 -1.63 9.53
N ASN A 182 14.96 -2.25 10.39
CA ASN A 182 16.13 -1.63 10.98
C ASN A 182 17.36 -2.11 10.23
N SER A 183 18.21 -1.17 9.82
CA SER A 183 19.46 -1.45 9.13
C SER A 183 19.26 -2.18 7.80
N LEU A 184 18.43 -1.61 6.93
CA LEU A 184 18.34 -2.04 5.54
C LEU A 184 19.64 -1.66 4.83
N ASN A 185 20.42 -2.68 4.48
CA ASN A 185 21.67 -2.51 3.76
C ASN A 185 21.38 -2.45 2.26
N LEU A 186 21.71 -1.29 1.66
CA LEU A 186 21.62 -1.10 0.22
C LEU A 186 22.99 -1.14 -0.43
N VAL A 187 23.12 -1.97 -1.47
CA VAL A 187 24.29 -1.98 -2.34
C VAL A 187 24.16 -0.86 -3.37
N ASN A 188 25.14 0.04 -3.44
CA ASN A 188 25.15 1.09 -4.45
C ASN A 188 25.72 0.56 -5.78
N LEU A 189 24.91 0.45 -6.83
CA LEU A 189 25.34 -0.09 -8.13
C LEU A 189 26.11 0.89 -9.03
N ASN A 190 26.41 2.13 -8.59
CA ASN A 190 27.14 3.10 -9.42
C ASN A 190 28.32 3.78 -8.70
N PRO A 191 29.58 3.35 -8.95
CA PRO A 191 30.76 4.14 -8.66
C PRO A 191 31.16 5.12 -9.81
N LEU A 192 30.35 5.31 -10.85
CA LEU A 192 30.73 6.06 -12.06
C LEU A 192 30.23 7.50 -12.08
N CYS A 193 30.74 8.34 -11.18
CA CYS A 193 30.81 9.79 -11.41
C CYS A 193 32.06 10.34 -10.73
N SER A 194 33.22 9.90 -11.19
CA SER A 194 34.48 10.64 -11.06
C SER A 194 34.65 11.50 -12.30
N SER A 195 34.27 12.78 -12.20
CA SER A 195 34.68 13.85 -13.12
C SER A 195 35.82 14.64 -12.50
#